data_AF-A0A2R6LL11-F1
#
_entry.id   AF-A0A2R6LL11-F1
#
_cell.length_a   1.000
_cell.length_b   1.000
_cell.length_c   1.000
_cell.angle_alpha   90.00
_cell.angle_beta   90.00
_cell.angle_gamma   90.00
#
_symmetry.space_group_name_H-M   'P 1'
#
loop_
_entity.id
_entity.type
_entity.pdbx_description
1 polymer ?
#
loop_
_entity_poly.entity_id
_entity_poly.type
_entity_poly.pdbx_seq_one_letter_code
_entity_poly.pdbx_strand_id
1 'polypeptide(L)'
;HNLPAGGLSNLDREFEWDTLVFGDDADAKDTVACLAEGIEGLRALDVGDLANAAEVEAVTPLLINIAMKNDGLHDLGVRFE
;
A
#
# COMPACT_ATOMS: atom_id res chain seq x y z
N HIS A 1 5.74 1.28 3.33
CA HIS A 1 5.69 -0.15 2.92
C HIS A 1 4.42 -0.80 3.46
N ASN A 2 3.39 -1.00 2.64
CA ASN A 2 2.17 -1.72 3.04
C ASN A 2 1.75 -2.84 2.06
N LEU A 3 2.60 -3.21 1.10
CA LEU A 3 2.29 -4.27 0.13
C LEU A 3 2.46 -5.66 0.77
N PRO A 4 1.39 -6.46 0.94
CA PRO A 4 1.52 -7.82 1.45
C PRO A 4 2.13 -8.73 0.37
N ALA A 5 3.26 -9.36 0.69
CA ALA A 5 4.00 -10.24 -0.23
C ALA A 5 3.20 -11.48 -0.67
N GLY A 6 2.25 -11.96 0.15
CA GLY A 6 1.36 -13.06 -0.19
C GLY A 6 0.43 -12.74 -1.36
N GLY A 7 -0.17 -11.55 -1.35
CA GLY A 7 -1.05 -11.05 -2.41
C GLY A 7 -0.36 -10.91 -3.78
N LEU A 8 0.91 -10.50 -3.78
CA LEU A 8 1.70 -10.33 -5.01
C LEU A 8 2.15 -11.66 -5.64
N SER A 9 2.21 -12.74 -4.86
CA SER A 9 2.68 -14.05 -5.32
C SER A 9 1.63 -14.85 -6.10
N ASN A 10 0.38 -14.38 -6.12
CA ASN A 10 -0.74 -15.04 -6.76
C ASN A 10 -1.38 -14.09 -7.79
N LEU A 11 -0.76 -14.03 -8.98
CA LEU A 11 -1.13 -13.14 -10.09
C LEU A 11 -2.53 -13.41 -10.69
N ASP A 12 -3.23 -14.45 -10.24
CA ASP A 12 -4.59 -14.80 -10.66
C ASP A 12 -5.70 -14.17 -9.78
N ARG A 13 -5.34 -13.39 -8.75
CA ARG A 13 -6.32 -12.63 -7.96
C ARG A 13 -6.46 -11.21 -8.50
N GLU A 14 -7.66 -10.84 -8.94
CA GLU A 14 -8.04 -9.45 -9.07
C GLU A 14 -8.04 -8.81 -7.67
N PHE A 15 -7.15 -7.85 -7.45
CA PHE A 15 -7.14 -7.01 -6.26
C PHE A 15 -7.28 -5.54 -6.67
N GLU A 16 -7.97 -4.74 -5.85
CA GLU A 16 -8.08 -3.29 -6.03
C GLU A 16 -7.55 -2.61 -4.77
N TRP A 17 -6.27 -2.29 -4.77
CA TRP A 17 -5.57 -1.76 -3.59
C TRP A 17 -4.89 -0.42 -3.87
N ASP A 18 -4.78 0.36 -2.82
CA ASP A 18 -4.03 1.60 -2.79
C ASP A 18 -2.66 1.39 -2.14
N THR A 19 -1.63 1.89 -2.81
CA THR A 19 -0.28 2.05 -2.27
C THR A 19 -0.04 3.52 -1.99
N LEU A 20 0.28 3.82 -0.73
CA LEU A 20 0.61 5.18 -0.30
C LEU A 20 2.08 5.47 -0.65
N VAL A 21 2.32 6.56 -1.36
CA VAL A 21 3.64 7.06 -1.77
C VAL A 21 3.90 8.39 -1.07
N PHE A 22 5.06 8.53 -0.45
CA PHE A 22 5.45 9.76 0.26
C PHE A 22 6.97 9.95 0.17
N GLY A 23 7.41 11.21 0.27
CA GLY A 23 8.81 11.59 0.12
C GLY A 23 8.98 13.07 -0.27
N ASP A 24 10.15 13.62 0.06
CA ASP A 24 10.45 15.06 -0.12
C ASP A 24 10.95 15.40 -1.53
N ASP A 25 11.25 14.39 -2.35
CA ASP A 25 11.69 14.53 -3.73
C ASP A 25 10.55 14.11 -4.68
N ALA A 26 10.03 15.08 -5.43
CA ALA A 26 8.92 14.87 -6.34
C ALA A 26 9.26 13.92 -7.51
N ASP A 27 10.45 14.02 -8.08
CA ASP A 27 10.87 13.17 -9.21
C ASP A 27 11.03 11.71 -8.74
N ALA A 28 11.54 11.51 -7.53
CA ALA A 28 11.61 10.20 -6.90
C ALA A 28 10.22 9.61 -6.61
N LYS A 29 9.28 10.43 -6.09
CA LYS A 29 7.90 10.01 -5.86
C LYS A 29 7.20 9.59 -7.16
N ASP A 30 7.33 10.39 -8.22
CA ASP A 30 6.74 10.09 -9.52
C ASP A 30 7.27 8.77 -10.09
N THR A 31 8.57 8.52 -9.94
CA THR A 31 9.19 7.26 -10.37
C THR A 31 8.56 6.06 -9.64
N VAL A 32 8.39 6.15 -8.32
CA VAL A 32 7.81 5.08 -7.50
C VAL A 32 6.31 4.90 -7.80
N ALA A 33 5.57 6.00 -7.95
CA ALA A 33 4.15 5.96 -8.31
C ALA A 33 3.95 5.28 -9.67
N CYS A 34 4.74 5.66 -10.68
CA CYS A 34 4.67 5.04 -12.01
C CYS A 34 5.01 3.53 -11.97
N LEU A 35 5.94 3.12 -11.13
CA LEU A 35 6.26 1.70 -10.95
C LEU A 35 5.10 0.94 -10.28
N ALA A 36 4.44 1.54 -9.29
CA ALA A 36 3.30 0.95 -8.60
C ALA A 36 2.08 0.82 -9.51
N GLU A 37 1.76 1.87 -10.28
CA GLU A 37 0.65 1.86 -11.25
C GLU A 37 0.87 0.92 -12.44
N GLY A 38 2.11 0.48 -12.66
CA GLY A 38 2.43 -0.58 -13.62
C GLY A 38 1.96 -1.97 -13.19
N ILE A 39 1.52 -2.14 -11.93
CA ILE A 39 0.95 -3.37 -11.40
C ILE A 39 -0.57 -3.31 -11.55
N GLU A 40 -1.14 -4.24 -12.34
CA GLU A 40 -2.59 -4.35 -12.51
C GLU A 40 -3.27 -4.52 -11.14
N GLY A 41 -4.30 -3.70 -10.87
CA GLY A 41 -5.01 -3.71 -9.59
C GLY A 41 -4.43 -2.81 -8.49
N LEU A 42 -3.31 -2.12 -8.74
CA LEU A 42 -2.68 -1.22 -7.79
C LEU A 42 -2.81 0.25 -8.23
N ARG A 43 -3.31 1.10 -7.33
CA ARG A 43 -3.36 2.56 -7.51
C ARG A 43 -2.38 3.22 -6.55
N ALA A 44 -1.52 4.11 -7.07
CA ALA A 44 -0.64 4.91 -6.23
C ALA A 44 -1.40 6.15 -5.71
N LEU A 45 -1.23 6.46 -4.42
CA LEU A 45 -1.75 7.67 -3.80
C LEU A 45 -0.60 8.46 -3.17
N ASP A 46 -0.33 9.66 -3.67
CA ASP A 46 0.61 10.58 -3.02
C ASP A 46 0.00 11.12 -1.72
N VAL A 47 0.67 10.87 -0.60
CA VAL A 47 0.25 11.33 0.74
C VAL A 47 1.16 12.44 1.29
N GLY A 48 1.95 13.05 0.41
CA GLY A 48 2.75 14.23 0.69
C GLY A 48 4.19 13.93 1.12
N ASP A 49 4.72 14.84 1.92
CA ASP A 49 6.13 14.87 2.29
C ASP A 49 6.45 13.85 3.39
N LEU A 50 7.74 13.57 3.61
CA LEU A 50 8.22 12.62 4.62
C LEU A 50 7.83 13.03 6.06
N ALA A 51 7.48 14.30 6.26
CA ALA A 51 6.93 14.78 7.52
C ALA A 51 5.63 14.05 7.95
N ASN A 52 4.89 13.48 7.00
CA ASN A 52 3.67 12.68 7.24
C ASN A 52 3.98 11.16 7.37
N ALA A 53 5.26 10.76 7.39
CA ALA A 53 5.64 9.35 7.37
C ALA A 53 5.19 8.60 8.64
N ALA A 54 5.12 9.26 9.79
CA ALA A 54 4.75 8.62 11.05
C ALA A 54 3.30 8.09 11.03
N GLU A 55 2.39 8.84 10.42
CA GLU A 55 0.98 8.47 10.25
C GLU A 55 0.83 7.31 9.27
N VAL A 56 1.62 7.31 8.19
CA VAL A 56 1.59 6.25 7.17
C VAL A 56 2.20 4.95 7.70
N GLU A 57 3.26 5.04 8.50
CA GLU A 57 3.89 3.88 9.13
C GLU A 57 2.97 3.21 10.16
N ALA A 58 2.02 3.94 10.75
CA ALA A 58 1.03 3.37 11.66
C ALA A 58 -0.03 2.50 10.95
N VAL A 59 -0.19 2.63 9.62
CA VAL A 59 -1.17 1.85 8.84
C VAL A 59 -0.81 0.36 8.82
N THR A 60 0.47 0.03 8.62
CA THR A 60 0.93 -1.36 8.56
C THR A 60 0.68 -2.16 9.86
N PRO A 61 1.08 -1.68 11.07
CA PRO A 61 0.76 -2.39 12.31
C PRO A 61 -0.75 -2.44 12.60
N LEU A 62 -1.52 -1.45 12.15
CA LEU A 62 -2.99 -1.51 12.23
C LEU A 62 -3.56 -2.66 11.38
N LEU A 63 -3.11 -2.79 10.13
CA LEU A 63 -3.56 -3.88 9.23
C LEU A 63 -3.17 -5.26 9.76
N ILE A 64 -1.96 -5.40 10.31
CA ILE A 64 -1.52 -6.64 10.96
C ILE A 64 -2.44 -6.96 12.16
N ASN A 65 -2.73 -5.98 13.01
CA ASN A 65 -3.65 -6.18 14.13
C ASN A 65 -5.05 -6.59 13.69
N ILE A 66 -5.59 -6.01 12.61
CA ILE A 66 -6.89 -6.37 12.05
C ILE A 66 -6.87 -7.83 11.56
N ALA A 67 -5.85 -8.22 10.79
CA ALA A 67 -5.68 -9.59 10.31
C ALA A 67 -5.58 -10.59 11.47
N MET A 68 -4.83 -10.26 12.52
CA MET A 68 -4.68 -11.12 13.70
C MET A 68 -5.94 -11.26 14.55
N LYS A 69 -6.86 -10.28 14.49
CA LYS A 69 -8.08 -10.26 15.31
C LYS A 69 -9.30 -10.84 14.60
N ASN A 70 -9.23 -11.10 13.30
CA ASN A 70 -10.34 -11.58 12.49
C ASN A 70 -9.91 -12.80 11.67
N ASP A 71 -10.46 -13.97 12.02
CA ASP A 71 -10.15 -15.22 11.33
C ASP A 71 -10.55 -15.15 9.85
N GLY A 72 -9.64 -15.56 8.97
CA GLY A 72 -9.84 -15.57 7.51
C GLY A 72 -9.41 -14.29 6.78
N LEU A 73 -8.99 -13.25 7.50
CA LEU A 73 -8.35 -12.06 6.90
C LEU A 73 -6.84 -12.28 6.79
N HIS A 74 -6.42 -12.95 5.71
CA HIS A 74 -5.02 -13.07 5.31
C HIS A 74 -4.78 -12.23 4.05
N ASP A 75 -3.67 -11.48 4.00
CA ASP A 75 -3.29 -10.57 2.90
C ASP A 75 -4.23 -9.36 2.70
N LEU A 76 -4.40 -8.56 3.75
CA LEU A 76 -5.19 -7.32 3.68
C LEU A 76 -4.43 -6.21 2.92
N GLY A 77 -5.06 -5.68 1.87
CA GLY A 77 -4.76 -4.37 1.31
C GLY A 77 -5.76 -3.31 1.80
N VAL A 78 -5.50 -2.05 1.47
CA VAL A 78 -6.40 -0.92 1.77
C VAL A 78 -6.88 -0.29 0.47
N ARG A 79 -8.12 0.22 0.48
CA ARG A 79 -8.65 1.10 -0.55
C ARG A 79 -9.31 2.29 0.15
N PHE A 80 -8.99 3.49 -0.30
CA PHE A 80 -9.54 4.75 0.17
C PHE A 80 -10.55 5.27 -0.88
N GLU A 81 -11.79 5.57 -0.44
CA GLU A 81 -12.89 6.11 -1.26
C GLU A 81 -13.20 7.57 -0.92
#